data_AF-A0A8S0QLP5-F1
#
_entry.id   AF-A0A8S0QLP5-F1
#
_cell.length_a   1.000
_cell.length_b   1.000
_cell.length_c   1.000
_cell.angle_alpha   90.00
_cell.angle_beta   90.00
_cell.angle_gamma   90.00
#
_symmetry.space_group_name_H-M   'P 1'
#
loop_
_entity.id
_entity.type
_entity.pdbx_description
1 polymer ?
#
loop_
_entity_poly.entity_id
_entity_poly.type
_entity_poly.pdbx_seq_one_letter_code
_entity_poly.pdbx_strand_id
1 'polypeptide(L)'
;MELVPEDELAASAQSGGNSFADQRAKKIARFKRQKAAESKLLEIKEWKERRGRSTRASALSTPVEAGEDDQLDDDGEEEREAWLATISLVLCKAFDLLEMLKKEEEMLSAIKEKQSQEGDVEISQLTLDERTKKAEAWHRNAATRVRYTKPAPPITCATFAQDVIEGRANVSQAHEHKHQPMIFGPTSLVAKNPTSEREIMAAQVFQPHYRLPTMSIEDAGLKEMEIMNKWQERNMQLMEEANSSWYKDNQKSRPGEEEDEEEDDAAQEKARAWDDWKDDNPRGAGNKKLTPCG
;
A
#
# COMPACT_ATOMS: atom_id res chain seq x y z
N MET A 1 -45.19 6.50 10.32
CA MET A 1 -44.10 5.50 10.40
C MET A 1 -43.77 5.27 11.86
N GLU A 2 -43.89 4.03 12.33
CA GLU A 2 -43.45 3.67 13.68
C GLU A 2 -41.91 3.67 13.74
N LEU A 3 -41.37 4.65 14.46
CA LEU A 3 -39.92 4.87 14.55
C LEU A 3 -39.20 3.77 15.31
N VAL A 4 -39.91 3.09 16.21
CA VAL A 4 -39.43 1.93 16.96
C VAL A 4 -40.41 0.79 16.72
N PRO A 5 -39.96 -0.39 16.26
CA PRO A 5 -40.82 -1.57 16.19
C PRO A 5 -41.30 -1.99 17.58
N GLU A 6 -42.58 -2.36 17.72
CA GLU A 6 -43.15 -2.91 18.96
C GLU A 6 -42.36 -4.12 19.46
N ASP A 7 -41.80 -4.93 18.56
CA ASP A 7 -40.95 -6.08 18.88
C ASP A 7 -39.68 -5.72 19.66
N GLU A 8 -39.09 -4.55 19.41
CA GLU A 8 -37.89 -4.07 20.12
C GLU A 8 -38.26 -3.45 21.48
N LEU A 9 -39.45 -2.85 21.58
CA LEU A 9 -40.01 -2.38 22.85
C LEU A 9 -40.32 -3.55 23.79
N ALA A 10 -40.95 -4.60 23.25
CA ALA A 10 -41.23 -5.83 23.99
C ALA A 10 -39.94 -6.55 24.41
N ALA A 11 -38.92 -6.59 23.54
CA ALA A 11 -37.62 -7.19 23.87
C ALA A 11 -36.83 -6.40 24.92
N SER A 12 -36.99 -5.08 24.98
CA SER A 12 -36.39 -4.25 26.03
C SER A 12 -37.06 -4.51 27.40
N ALA A 13 -38.39 -4.72 27.40
CA ALA A 13 -39.17 -4.99 28.60
C ALA A 13 -39.06 -6.44 29.11
N GLN A 14 -38.89 -7.41 28.20
CA GLN A 14 -38.74 -8.83 28.56
C GLN A 14 -37.26 -9.21 28.70
N SER A 15 -36.81 -9.26 29.95
CA SER A 15 -35.47 -9.76 30.34
C SER A 15 -35.31 -11.30 30.18
N GLY A 16 -36.29 -12.01 29.63
CA GLY A 16 -36.37 -13.46 29.68
C GLY A 16 -36.36 -14.16 28.32
N GLY A 17 -35.33 -14.97 28.08
CA GLY A 17 -35.43 -16.26 27.35
C GLY A 17 -36.06 -16.28 25.96
N ASN A 18 -35.67 -15.39 25.04
CA ASN A 18 -36.03 -15.57 23.62
C ASN A 18 -35.28 -16.78 23.04
N SER A 19 -35.97 -17.65 22.29
CA SER A 19 -35.33 -18.76 21.56
C SER A 19 -34.21 -18.21 20.66
N PHE A 20 -33.14 -18.98 20.46
CA PHE A 20 -32.04 -18.59 19.55
C PHE A 20 -32.54 -18.25 18.15
N ALA A 21 -33.60 -18.93 17.70
CA ALA A 21 -34.26 -18.64 16.43
C ALA A 21 -34.88 -17.22 16.42
N ASP A 22 -35.54 -16.83 17.51
CA ASP A 22 -36.20 -15.53 17.66
C ASP A 22 -35.18 -14.40 17.77
N GLN A 23 -34.08 -14.61 18.51
CA GLN A 23 -32.98 -13.65 18.59
C GLN A 23 -32.34 -13.41 17.22
N ARG A 24 -32.11 -14.48 16.46
CA ARG A 24 -31.58 -14.39 15.10
C ARG A 24 -32.55 -13.68 14.16
N ALA A 25 -33.84 -14.01 14.24
CA ALA A 25 -34.88 -13.36 13.43
C ALA A 25 -34.94 -11.85 13.71
N LYS A 26 -34.87 -11.43 14.98
CA LYS A 26 -34.80 -10.02 15.39
C LYS A 26 -33.57 -9.32 14.82
N LYS A 27 -32.37 -9.93 14.92
CA LYS A 27 -31.15 -9.37 14.34
C LYS A 27 -31.23 -9.22 12.82
N ILE A 28 -31.82 -10.20 12.14
CA ILE A 28 -32.04 -10.13 10.68
C ILE A 28 -33.04 -9.00 10.35
N ALA A 29 -34.11 -8.85 11.13
CA ALA A 29 -35.09 -7.78 10.94
C ALA A 29 -34.45 -6.39 11.14
N ARG A 30 -33.66 -6.19 12.20
CA ARG A 30 -32.86 -4.98 12.41
C ARG A 30 -31.92 -4.70 11.25
N PHE A 31 -31.17 -5.71 10.80
CA PHE A 31 -30.24 -5.55 9.68
C PHE A 31 -30.95 -5.16 8.38
N LYS A 32 -32.11 -5.76 8.08
CA LYS A 32 -32.93 -5.38 6.92
C LYS A 32 -33.44 -3.94 7.03
N ARG A 33 -33.89 -3.52 8.22
CA ARG A 33 -34.33 -2.14 8.49
C ARG A 33 -33.19 -1.14 8.35
N GLN A 34 -32.00 -1.48 8.88
CA GLN A 34 -30.80 -0.70 8.71
C GLN A 34 -30.46 -0.52 7.22
N LYS A 35 -30.47 -1.61 6.43
CA LYS A 35 -30.19 -1.54 5.00
C LYS A 35 -31.22 -0.72 4.23
N ALA A 36 -32.49 -0.84 4.57
CA ALA A 36 -33.55 -0.02 3.97
C ALA A 36 -33.36 1.48 4.29
N ALA A 37 -33.02 1.82 5.53
CA ALA A 37 -32.75 3.20 5.94
C ALA A 37 -31.49 3.77 5.26
N GLU A 38 -30.42 2.98 5.14
CA GLU A 38 -29.21 3.35 4.40
C GLU A 38 -29.50 3.59 2.91
N SER A 39 -30.24 2.70 2.25
CA SER A 39 -30.65 2.87 0.83
C SER A 39 -31.44 4.15 0.64
N LYS A 40 -32.44 4.39 1.51
CA LYS A 40 -33.29 5.57 1.45
C LYS A 40 -32.52 6.88 1.63
N LEU A 41 -31.52 6.90 2.51
CA LEU A 41 -30.66 8.06 2.67
C LEU A 41 -29.74 8.29 1.47
N LEU A 42 -29.28 7.22 0.81
CA LEU A 42 -28.50 7.34 -0.42
C LEU A 42 -29.36 7.87 -1.56
N GLU A 43 -30.57 7.34 -1.72
CA GLU A 43 -31.56 7.84 -2.69
C GLU A 43 -31.79 9.34 -2.46
N ILE A 44 -32.22 9.77 -1.27
CA ILE A 44 -32.47 11.20 -1.01
C ILE A 44 -31.24 12.07 -1.31
N LYS A 45 -30.02 11.60 -0.99
CA LYS A 45 -28.78 12.32 -1.32
C LYS A 45 -28.55 12.45 -2.82
N GLU A 46 -28.73 11.38 -3.59
CA GLU A 46 -28.57 11.43 -5.04
C GLU A 46 -29.62 12.31 -5.71
N TRP A 47 -30.87 12.28 -5.21
CA TRP A 47 -31.94 13.15 -5.72
C TRP A 47 -31.62 14.62 -5.43
N LYS A 48 -31.17 14.96 -4.22
CA LYS A 48 -30.67 16.31 -3.88
C LYS A 48 -29.49 16.73 -4.77
N GLU A 49 -28.56 15.83 -5.05
CA GLU A 49 -27.42 16.12 -5.91
C GLU A 49 -27.83 16.37 -7.37
N ARG A 50 -28.76 15.56 -7.91
CA ARG A 50 -29.31 15.75 -9.27
C ARG A 50 -30.02 17.10 -9.40
N ARG A 51 -30.86 17.47 -8.42
CA ARG A 51 -31.51 18.78 -8.37
C ARG A 51 -30.49 19.91 -8.27
N GLY A 52 -29.53 19.81 -7.34
CA GLY A 52 -28.47 20.81 -7.19
C GLY A 52 -27.63 21.02 -8.44
N ARG A 53 -27.37 19.97 -9.22
CA ARG A 53 -26.69 20.08 -10.54
C ARG A 53 -27.57 20.78 -11.57
N SER A 54 -28.87 20.46 -11.63
CA SER A 54 -29.84 21.10 -12.52
C SER A 54 -29.99 22.59 -12.23
N THR A 55 -30.16 22.97 -10.96
CA THR A 55 -30.27 24.38 -10.53
C THR A 55 -29.01 25.17 -10.85
N ARG A 56 -27.83 24.59 -10.61
CA ARG A 56 -26.54 25.23 -10.96
C ARG A 56 -26.37 25.40 -12.48
N ALA A 57 -26.80 24.41 -13.28
CA ALA A 57 -26.76 24.51 -14.74
C ALA A 57 -27.75 25.57 -15.26
N SER A 58 -28.92 25.68 -14.66
CA SER A 58 -29.93 26.69 -15.01
C SER A 58 -29.43 28.10 -14.68
N ALA A 59 -28.89 28.32 -13.48
CA ALA A 59 -28.33 29.61 -13.05
C ALA A 59 -27.14 30.08 -13.91
N LEU A 60 -26.40 29.15 -14.54
CA LEU A 60 -25.30 29.47 -15.45
C LEU A 60 -25.77 29.84 -16.87
N SER A 61 -27.02 29.52 -17.24
CA SER A 61 -27.53 29.69 -18.61
C SER A 61 -28.51 30.86 -18.78
N THR A 62 -29.10 31.37 -17.69
CA THR A 62 -29.99 32.53 -17.73
C THR A 62 -29.23 33.83 -17.39
N PRO A 63 -29.18 34.83 -18.29
CA PRO A 63 -28.72 36.17 -17.94
C PRO A 63 -29.60 36.73 -16.83
N VAL A 64 -28.97 37.34 -15.82
CA VAL A 64 -29.63 37.92 -14.64
C VAL A 64 -30.62 39.01 -15.06
N GLU A 65 -31.88 38.64 -15.27
CA GLU A 65 -33.01 39.57 -15.28
C GLU A 65 -33.77 39.36 -13.97
N ALA A 66 -33.74 40.39 -13.14
CA ALA A 66 -34.37 40.42 -11.83
C ALA A 66 -35.89 40.32 -11.99
N GLY A 67 -36.44 39.16 -11.63
CA GLY A 67 -37.87 38.91 -11.53
C GLY A 67 -38.09 37.76 -10.57
N GLU A 68 -38.50 38.09 -9.36
CA GLU A 68 -38.79 37.20 -8.25
C GLU A 68 -39.88 36.19 -8.64
N ASP A 69 -39.50 34.93 -8.76
CA ASP A 69 -40.38 33.82 -8.42
C ASP A 69 -39.59 32.95 -7.43
N ASP A 70 -39.62 33.35 -6.16
CA ASP A 70 -39.29 32.49 -5.03
C ASP A 70 -40.25 31.30 -5.05
N GLN A 71 -39.92 30.31 -5.88
CA GLN A 71 -40.53 29.01 -5.84
C GLN A 71 -40.06 28.39 -4.53
N LEU A 72 -40.82 28.65 -3.46
CA LEU A 72 -40.63 28.07 -2.14
C LEU A 72 -40.51 26.56 -2.30
N ASP A 73 -39.27 26.08 -2.25
CA ASP A 73 -38.91 24.68 -2.38
C ASP A 73 -39.80 23.87 -1.42
N ASP A 74 -40.57 22.94 -1.97
CA ASP A 74 -41.26 21.87 -1.24
C ASP A 74 -40.24 20.84 -0.69
N ASP A 75 -39.11 21.33 -0.17
CA ASP A 75 -38.01 20.56 0.41
C ASP A 75 -38.34 20.09 1.83
N GLY A 76 -39.40 20.63 2.45
CA GLY A 76 -39.78 20.32 3.82
C GLY A 76 -40.12 18.84 4.03
N GLU A 77 -40.82 18.20 3.10
CA GLU A 77 -41.16 16.77 3.22
C GLU A 77 -39.96 15.87 2.97
N GLU A 78 -39.07 16.23 2.05
CA GLU A 78 -37.85 15.46 1.78
C GLU A 78 -36.84 15.55 2.93
N GLU A 79 -36.67 16.73 3.52
CA GLU A 79 -35.85 16.90 4.71
C GLU A 79 -36.42 16.12 5.88
N ARG A 80 -37.74 16.20 6.09
CA ARG A 80 -38.43 15.41 7.10
C ARG A 80 -38.20 13.92 6.88
N GLU A 81 -38.29 13.44 5.65
CA GLU A 81 -38.05 12.05 5.30
C GLU A 81 -36.59 11.62 5.54
N ALA A 82 -35.62 12.49 5.21
CA ALA A 82 -34.20 12.27 5.51
C ALA A 82 -33.93 12.19 7.01
N TRP A 83 -34.54 13.07 7.80
CA TRP A 83 -34.44 13.05 9.26
C TRP A 83 -35.06 11.78 9.85
N LEU A 84 -36.25 11.39 9.40
CA LEU A 84 -36.90 10.16 9.85
C LEU A 84 -36.08 8.91 9.50
N ALA A 85 -35.50 8.84 8.30
CA ALA A 85 -34.62 7.75 7.90
C ALA A 85 -33.34 7.72 8.76
N THR A 86 -32.75 8.88 9.03
CA THR A 86 -31.56 9.02 9.90
C THR A 86 -31.86 8.56 11.33
N ILE A 87 -32.97 9.01 11.91
CA ILE A 87 -33.42 8.59 13.25
C ILE A 87 -33.61 7.08 13.27
N SER A 88 -34.28 6.51 12.26
CA SER A 88 -34.50 5.06 12.18
C SER A 88 -33.19 4.26 12.11
N LEU A 89 -32.18 4.76 11.39
CA LEU A 89 -30.86 4.15 11.27
C LEU A 89 -30.11 4.20 12.60
N VAL A 90 -30.10 5.36 13.26
CA VAL A 90 -29.42 5.55 14.56
C VAL A 90 -30.07 4.68 15.63
N LEU A 91 -31.40 4.55 15.65
CA LEU A 91 -32.11 3.67 16.58
C LEU A 91 -31.71 2.21 16.38
N CYS A 92 -31.64 1.71 15.13
CA CYS A 92 -31.18 0.34 14.87
C CYS A 92 -29.77 0.09 15.41
N LYS A 93 -28.84 1.03 15.17
CA LYS A 93 -27.47 0.96 15.69
C LYS A 93 -27.43 1.01 17.21
N ALA A 94 -28.25 1.85 17.83
CA ALA A 94 -28.33 1.96 19.28
C ALA A 94 -28.80 0.65 19.93
N PHE A 95 -29.77 -0.05 19.34
CA PHE A 95 -30.21 -1.37 19.84
C PHE A 95 -29.11 -2.43 19.72
N ASP A 96 -28.37 -2.46 18.60
CA ASP A 96 -27.23 -3.37 18.45
C ASP A 96 -26.12 -3.09 19.48
N LEU A 97 -25.80 -1.81 19.72
CA LEU A 97 -24.85 -1.41 20.75
C LEU A 97 -25.33 -1.81 22.16
N LEU A 98 -26.60 -1.60 22.46
CA LEU A 98 -27.20 -1.95 23.75
C LEU A 98 -27.15 -3.47 24.00
N GLU A 99 -27.38 -4.28 22.98
CA GLU A 99 -27.24 -5.74 23.09
C GLU A 99 -25.79 -6.17 23.37
N MET A 100 -24.80 -5.47 22.79
CA MET A 100 -23.38 -5.74 23.07
C MET A 100 -23.01 -5.30 24.49
N LEU A 101 -23.45 -4.12 24.92
CA LEU A 101 -23.17 -3.61 26.28
C LEU A 101 -23.79 -4.49 27.36
N LYS A 102 -25.00 -5.02 27.16
CA LYS A 102 -25.62 -5.98 28.10
C LYS A 102 -24.77 -7.25 28.27
N LYS A 103 -24.23 -7.80 27.18
CA LYS A 103 -23.35 -8.98 27.23
C LYS A 103 -22.02 -8.69 27.92
N GLU A 104 -21.48 -7.49 27.72
CA GLU A 104 -20.28 -7.04 28.42
C GLU A 104 -20.56 -6.86 29.92
N GLU A 105 -21.68 -6.25 30.30
CA GLU A 105 -22.12 -6.10 31.68
C GLU A 105 -22.29 -7.46 32.38
N GLU A 106 -22.91 -8.44 31.71
CA GLU A 106 -23.05 -9.81 32.21
C GLU A 106 -21.67 -10.46 32.42
N MET A 107 -20.76 -10.33 31.46
CA MET A 107 -19.40 -10.86 31.57
C MET A 107 -18.63 -10.22 32.72
N LEU A 108 -18.65 -8.90 32.83
CA LEU A 108 -17.96 -8.16 33.88
C LEU A 108 -18.56 -8.46 35.26
N SER A 109 -19.89 -8.62 35.34
CA SER A 109 -20.57 -9.03 36.57
C SER A 109 -20.13 -10.42 37.00
N ALA A 110 -20.04 -11.37 36.07
CA ALA A 110 -19.52 -12.71 36.35
C ALA A 110 -18.05 -12.69 36.80
N ILE A 111 -17.22 -11.82 36.20
CA ILE A 111 -15.82 -11.64 36.63
C ILE A 111 -15.76 -11.06 38.04
N LYS A 112 -16.58 -10.05 38.34
CA LYS A 112 -16.65 -9.43 39.67
C LYS A 112 -17.14 -10.42 40.73
N GLU A 113 -18.12 -11.26 40.39
CA GLU A 113 -18.59 -12.33 41.27
C GLU A 113 -17.47 -13.34 41.56
N LYS A 114 -16.75 -13.79 40.52
CA LYS A 114 -15.56 -14.63 40.70
C LYS A 114 -14.49 -13.95 41.55
N GLN A 115 -14.23 -12.67 41.36
CA GLN A 115 -13.30 -11.89 42.19
C GLN A 115 -13.70 -11.88 43.67
N SER A 116 -14.99 -11.84 43.97
CA SER A 116 -15.48 -11.92 45.34
C SER A 116 -15.38 -13.33 45.95
N GLN A 117 -15.39 -14.38 45.14
CA GLN A 117 -15.34 -15.79 45.59
C GLN A 117 -13.90 -16.32 45.71
N GLU A 118 -13.04 -16.05 44.74
CA GLU A 118 -11.68 -16.62 44.58
C GLU A 118 -10.57 -15.61 44.98
N GLY A 119 -10.91 -14.33 45.16
CA GLY A 119 -9.94 -13.28 45.46
C GLY A 119 -9.08 -12.86 44.25
N ASP A 120 -8.52 -11.65 44.31
CA ASP A 120 -7.88 -10.99 43.16
C ASP A 120 -6.58 -11.70 42.68
N VAL A 121 -5.90 -12.39 43.60
CA VAL A 121 -4.64 -13.10 43.34
C VAL A 121 -4.88 -14.37 42.53
N GLU A 122 -5.93 -15.14 42.83
CA GLU A 122 -6.24 -16.39 42.13
C GLU A 122 -6.67 -16.12 40.68
N ILE A 123 -7.42 -15.05 40.44
CA ILE A 123 -7.85 -14.67 39.09
C ILE A 123 -6.67 -14.17 38.25
N SER A 124 -5.77 -13.40 38.86
CA SER A 124 -4.53 -12.98 38.19
C SER A 124 -3.66 -14.18 37.80
N GLN A 125 -3.60 -15.23 38.64
CA GLN A 125 -2.91 -16.47 38.29
C GLN A 125 -3.64 -17.26 37.19
N LEU A 126 -4.96 -17.41 37.30
CA LEU A 126 -5.77 -18.11 36.29
C LEU A 126 -5.67 -17.44 34.91
N THR A 127 -5.70 -16.11 34.84
CA THR A 127 -5.54 -15.36 33.57
C THR A 127 -4.15 -15.52 32.97
N LEU A 128 -3.09 -15.58 33.80
CA LEU A 128 -1.74 -15.88 33.34
C LEU A 128 -1.64 -17.34 32.83
N ASP A 129 -2.25 -18.29 33.52
CA ASP A 129 -2.31 -19.70 33.13
C ASP A 129 -3.12 -19.93 31.84
N GLU A 130 -4.20 -19.19 31.63
CA GLU A 130 -4.95 -19.21 30.36
C GLU A 130 -4.09 -18.68 29.22
N ARG A 131 -3.33 -17.60 29.47
CA ARG A 131 -2.44 -17.02 28.46
C ARG A 131 -1.31 -17.99 28.08
N THR A 132 -0.70 -18.67 29.04
CA THR A 132 0.32 -19.68 28.76
C THR A 132 -0.27 -20.85 27.98
N LYS A 133 -1.43 -21.38 28.40
CA LYS A 133 -2.15 -22.45 27.68
C LYS A 133 -2.49 -22.05 26.24
N LYS A 134 -2.95 -20.81 26.01
CA LYS A 134 -3.26 -20.30 24.67
C LYS A 134 -2.02 -20.17 23.80
N ALA A 135 -0.91 -19.68 24.36
CA ALA A 135 0.37 -19.62 23.66
C ALA A 135 0.87 -21.02 23.29
N GLU A 136 0.83 -21.97 24.24
CA GLU A 136 1.20 -23.35 23.98
C GLU A 136 0.31 -24.00 22.91
N ALA A 137 -1.00 -23.80 22.96
CA ALA A 137 -1.93 -24.30 21.96
C ALA A 137 -1.62 -23.70 20.58
N TRP A 138 -1.29 -22.42 20.50
CA TRP A 138 -0.87 -21.78 19.25
C TRP A 138 0.41 -22.41 18.70
N HIS A 139 1.43 -22.63 19.54
CA HIS A 139 2.67 -23.30 19.13
C HIS A 139 2.43 -24.76 18.70
N ARG A 140 1.60 -25.52 19.42
CA ARG A 140 1.21 -26.89 19.05
C ARG A 140 0.45 -26.91 17.72
N ASN A 141 -0.50 -26.01 17.53
CA ASN A 141 -1.27 -25.87 16.30
C ASN A 141 -0.39 -25.44 15.11
N ALA A 142 0.56 -24.53 15.32
CA ALA A 142 1.53 -24.15 14.32
C ALA A 142 2.44 -25.33 13.95
N ALA A 143 2.98 -26.05 14.94
CA ALA A 143 3.84 -27.20 14.72
C ALA A 143 3.13 -28.35 13.99
N THR A 144 1.86 -28.62 14.31
CA THR A 144 1.04 -29.60 13.59
C THR A 144 0.72 -29.13 12.18
N ARG A 145 0.35 -27.86 12.01
CA ARG A 145 0.09 -27.26 10.69
C ARG A 145 1.31 -27.33 9.78
N VAL A 146 2.52 -27.04 10.28
CA VAL A 146 3.78 -27.10 9.51
C VAL A 146 4.01 -28.49 8.90
N ARG A 147 3.59 -29.57 9.56
CA ARG A 147 3.74 -30.95 9.03
C ARG A 147 2.90 -31.20 7.78
N TYR A 148 1.77 -30.52 7.64
CA TYR A 148 0.82 -30.71 6.55
C TYR A 148 0.81 -29.55 5.54
N THR A 149 1.31 -28.37 5.92
CA THR A 149 1.51 -27.27 5.00
C THR A 149 2.74 -27.55 4.16
N LYS A 150 2.53 -27.86 2.89
CA LYS A 150 3.60 -27.76 1.91
C LYS A 150 3.99 -26.28 1.81
N PRO A 151 5.27 -25.91 1.96
CA PRO A 151 5.69 -24.55 1.65
C PRO A 151 5.27 -24.28 0.20
N ALA A 152 4.67 -23.11 -0.05
CA ALA A 152 4.42 -22.69 -1.41
C ALA A 152 5.76 -22.76 -2.16
N PRO A 153 5.80 -23.35 -3.38
CA PRO A 153 7.04 -23.32 -4.15
C PRO A 153 7.46 -21.84 -4.28
N PRO A 154 8.76 -21.53 -4.10
CA PRO A 154 9.21 -20.17 -4.29
C PRO A 154 8.79 -19.74 -5.70
N ILE A 155 8.09 -18.62 -5.80
CA ILE A 155 7.74 -18.03 -7.09
C ILE A 155 9.07 -17.59 -7.71
N THR A 156 9.64 -18.44 -8.54
CA THR A 156 10.84 -18.09 -9.31
C THR A 156 10.44 -17.08 -10.38
N CYS A 157 11.36 -16.21 -10.78
CA CYS A 157 11.13 -15.24 -11.85
C CYS A 157 10.58 -15.90 -13.13
N ALA A 158 11.03 -17.12 -13.44
CA ALA A 158 10.56 -17.91 -14.56
C ALA A 158 9.07 -18.31 -14.42
N THR A 159 8.64 -18.72 -13.22
CA THR A 159 7.25 -19.14 -12.98
C THR A 159 6.31 -17.94 -12.99
N PHE A 160 6.72 -16.81 -12.40
CA PHE A 160 5.94 -15.56 -12.46
C PHE A 160 5.80 -15.04 -13.90
N ALA A 161 6.89 -15.06 -14.67
CA ALA A 161 6.85 -14.67 -16.08
C ALA A 161 5.90 -15.56 -16.89
N GLN A 162 5.91 -16.87 -16.63
CA GLN A 162 5.00 -17.82 -17.25
C GLN A 162 3.54 -17.54 -16.87
N ASP A 163 3.23 -17.31 -15.59
CA ASP A 163 1.88 -16.99 -15.11
C ASP A 163 1.36 -15.65 -15.65
N VAL A 164 2.24 -14.67 -15.88
CA VAL A 164 1.93 -13.41 -16.56
C VAL A 164 1.59 -13.66 -18.04
N ILE A 165 2.36 -14.50 -18.74
CA ILE A 165 2.09 -14.87 -20.14
C ILE A 165 0.79 -15.68 -20.25
N GLU A 166 0.51 -16.56 -19.29
CA GLU A 166 -0.72 -17.38 -19.22
C GLU A 166 -1.95 -16.60 -18.69
N GLY A 167 -1.80 -15.33 -18.32
CA GLY A 167 -2.88 -14.49 -17.81
C GLY A 167 -3.40 -14.86 -16.41
N ARG A 168 -2.65 -15.68 -15.68
CA ARG A 168 -2.95 -16.10 -14.30
C ARG A 168 -2.45 -15.10 -13.25
N ALA A 169 -1.51 -14.23 -13.62
CA ALA A 169 -0.96 -13.17 -12.78
C ALA A 169 -0.87 -11.84 -13.54
N ASN A 170 -1.08 -10.72 -12.84
CA ASN A 170 -0.89 -9.39 -13.40
C ASN A 170 0.45 -8.81 -12.93
N VAL A 171 1.24 -8.23 -13.85
CA VAL A 171 2.49 -7.52 -13.53
C VAL A 171 2.26 -6.38 -12.53
N SER A 172 1.05 -5.80 -12.54
CA SER A 172 0.64 -4.72 -11.63
C SER A 172 0.18 -5.19 -10.26
N GLN A 173 0.12 -6.49 -9.99
CA GLN A 173 -0.16 -7.01 -8.66
C GLN A 173 1.11 -6.93 -7.81
N ALA A 174 1.57 -5.70 -7.58
CA ALA A 174 2.55 -5.40 -6.54
C ALA A 174 1.96 -5.90 -5.23
N HIS A 175 2.56 -6.95 -4.67
CA HIS A 175 2.23 -7.32 -3.31
C HIS A 175 2.89 -6.26 -2.44
N GLU A 176 2.13 -5.24 -2.02
CA GLU A 176 2.64 -4.19 -1.14
C GLU A 176 3.09 -4.78 0.21
N HIS A 177 4.29 -5.31 0.25
CA HIS A 177 4.98 -5.60 1.49
C HIS A 177 5.45 -4.25 2.03
N LYS A 178 4.62 -3.61 2.86
CA LYS A 178 5.07 -2.46 3.65
C LYS A 178 6.22 -2.91 4.53
N HIS A 179 7.45 -2.67 4.09
CA HIS A 179 8.64 -2.91 4.87
C HIS A 179 8.67 -1.87 6.00
N GLN A 180 8.09 -2.23 7.14
CA GLN A 180 8.43 -1.54 8.38
C GLN A 180 9.92 -1.83 8.65
N PRO A 181 10.73 -0.82 8.98
CA PRO A 181 12.12 -1.06 9.36
C PRO A 181 12.10 -2.04 10.55
N MET A 182 12.67 -3.21 10.34
CA MET A 182 12.73 -4.26 11.36
C MET A 182 13.62 -3.75 12.50
N ILE A 183 13.03 -3.25 13.58
CA ILE A 183 13.77 -2.95 14.79
C ILE A 183 14.17 -4.30 15.39
N PHE A 184 15.47 -4.62 15.39
CA PHE A 184 15.94 -5.88 15.97
C PHE A 184 16.04 -5.73 17.50
N GLY A 185 15.31 -6.55 18.24
CA GLY A 185 15.24 -6.46 19.71
C GLY A 185 14.23 -7.44 20.31
N PRO A 186 14.15 -7.55 21.65
CA PRO A 186 13.17 -8.42 22.30
C PRO A 186 11.75 -8.02 21.89
N THR A 187 10.92 -9.01 21.55
CA THR A 187 9.55 -8.83 21.03
C THR A 187 8.66 -8.01 21.97
N SER A 188 8.96 -7.98 23.27
CA SER A 188 8.26 -7.16 24.26
C SER A 188 8.42 -5.64 24.04
N LEU A 189 9.53 -5.21 23.42
CA LEU A 189 9.86 -3.80 23.18
C LEU A 189 9.70 -3.39 21.71
N VAL A 190 9.93 -4.32 20.77
CA VAL A 190 9.85 -4.03 19.32
C VAL A 190 8.41 -3.94 18.81
N ALA A 191 7.49 -4.73 19.36
CA ALA A 191 6.09 -4.76 18.91
C ALA A 191 5.26 -3.57 19.43
N LYS A 192 5.76 -2.87 20.44
CA LYS A 192 5.14 -1.70 21.05
C LYS A 192 6.04 -0.52 20.72
N ASN A 193 5.71 0.25 19.68
CA ASN A 193 6.41 1.47 19.32
C ASN A 193 6.89 2.21 20.60
N PRO A 194 8.20 2.23 20.91
CA PRO A 194 8.67 2.61 22.23
C PRO A 194 8.38 4.08 22.49
N THR A 195 7.66 4.38 23.56
CA THR A 195 7.27 5.76 23.91
C THR A 195 8.22 6.41 24.91
N SER A 196 9.00 5.60 25.64
CA SER A 196 9.97 6.07 26.63
C SER A 196 11.41 6.02 26.13
N GLU A 197 12.22 7.01 26.49
CA GLU A 197 13.66 7.08 26.15
C GLU A 197 14.44 5.84 26.61
N ARG A 198 14.09 5.30 27.79
CA ARG A 198 14.67 4.05 28.32
C ARG A 198 14.37 2.84 27.43
N GLU A 199 13.17 2.77 26.87
CA GLU A 199 12.74 1.68 26.00
C GLU A 199 13.40 1.79 24.62
N ILE A 200 13.57 3.02 24.11
CA ILE A 200 14.31 3.30 22.88
C ILE A 200 15.77 2.86 23.02
N MET A 201 16.43 3.24 24.12
CA MET A 201 17.81 2.80 24.39
C MET A 201 17.91 1.27 24.47
N ALA A 202 16.99 0.61 25.18
CA ALA A 202 16.99 -0.85 25.30
C ALA A 202 16.77 -1.57 23.95
N ALA A 203 15.94 -1.02 23.06
CA ALA A 203 15.75 -1.54 21.71
C ALA A 203 17.00 -1.36 20.82
N GLN A 204 17.88 -0.40 21.13
CA GLN A 204 19.10 -0.13 20.38
C GLN A 204 20.32 -0.98 20.81
N VAL A 205 20.26 -1.63 21.98
CA VAL A 205 21.40 -2.42 22.52
C VAL A 205 21.76 -3.64 21.65
N PHE A 206 20.81 -4.17 20.88
CA PHE A 206 20.99 -5.39 20.08
C PHE A 206 20.88 -5.15 18.58
N GLN A 207 21.35 -4.00 18.07
CA GLN A 207 21.34 -3.76 16.62
C GLN A 207 22.51 -4.44 15.90
N PRO A 208 22.34 -4.91 14.66
CA PRO A 208 23.43 -5.40 13.82
C PRO A 208 24.54 -4.34 13.64
N HIS A 209 25.81 -4.76 13.63
CA HIS A 209 26.98 -3.88 13.46
C HIS A 209 27.18 -3.38 12.02
N TYR A 210 26.33 -3.80 11.08
CA TYR A 210 26.35 -3.39 9.68
C TYR A 210 25.09 -2.59 9.35
N ARG A 211 25.22 -1.66 8.39
CA ARG A 211 24.07 -0.87 7.91
C ARG A 211 23.09 -1.80 7.21
N LEU A 212 21.87 -1.87 7.72
CA LEU A 212 20.80 -2.63 7.08
C LEU A 212 20.35 -1.94 5.79
N PRO A 213 19.95 -2.70 4.75
CA PRO A 213 19.30 -2.14 3.58
C PRO A 213 18.08 -1.31 3.99
N THR A 214 18.00 -0.08 3.50
CA THR A 214 16.87 0.83 3.74
C THR A 214 15.81 0.78 2.65
N MET A 215 16.11 0.12 1.53
CA MET A 215 15.18 -0.09 0.42
C MET A 215 14.62 -1.51 0.46
N SER A 216 13.36 -1.66 0.04
CA SER A 216 12.73 -2.97 -0.10
C SER A 216 13.38 -3.78 -1.23
N ILE A 217 13.15 -5.10 -1.23
CA ILE A 217 13.58 -5.97 -2.34
C ILE A 217 12.96 -5.49 -3.67
N GLU A 218 11.71 -5.04 -3.63
CA GLU A 218 10.97 -4.59 -4.81
C GLU A 218 11.52 -3.25 -5.31
N ASP A 219 11.77 -2.29 -4.41
CA ASP A 219 12.39 -1.01 -4.76
C ASP A 219 13.80 -1.20 -5.33
N ALA A 220 14.55 -2.19 -4.81
CA ALA A 220 15.83 -2.56 -5.37
C ALA A 220 15.68 -3.15 -6.79
N GLY A 221 14.66 -3.98 -7.03
CA GLY A 221 14.35 -4.53 -8.35
C GLY A 221 13.93 -3.45 -9.36
N LEU A 222 13.12 -2.46 -8.95
CA LEU A 222 12.77 -1.30 -9.79
C LEU A 222 14.02 -0.49 -10.15
N LYS A 223 14.90 -0.25 -9.17
CA LYS A 223 16.16 0.46 -9.38
C LYS A 223 17.06 -0.28 -10.36
N GLU A 224 17.12 -1.61 -10.28
CA GLU A 224 17.89 -2.44 -11.19
C GLU A 224 17.36 -2.38 -12.63
N MET A 225 16.03 -2.45 -12.81
CA MET A 225 15.40 -2.26 -14.13
C MET A 225 15.68 -0.86 -14.71
N GLU A 226 15.63 0.19 -13.88
CA GLU A 226 15.96 1.54 -14.31
C GLU A 226 17.43 1.67 -14.77
N ILE A 227 18.35 1.03 -14.06
CA ILE A 227 19.77 0.98 -14.43
C ILE A 227 19.95 0.21 -15.75
N MET A 228 19.22 -0.88 -15.95
CA MET A 228 19.26 -1.68 -17.18
C MET A 228 18.74 -0.89 -18.38
N ASN A 229 17.61 -0.18 -18.23
CA ASN A 229 17.06 0.66 -19.29
C ASN A 229 18.03 1.78 -19.67
N LYS A 230 18.62 2.47 -18.68
CA LYS A 230 19.65 3.50 -18.92
C LYS A 230 20.91 2.94 -19.58
N TRP A 231 21.24 1.67 -19.35
CA TRP A 231 22.36 1.01 -20.01
C TRP A 231 22.02 0.68 -21.47
N GLN A 232 20.82 0.18 -21.75
CA GLN A 232 20.34 -0.07 -23.11
C GLN A 232 20.25 1.21 -23.93
N GLU A 233 19.70 2.28 -23.36
CA GLU A 233 19.61 3.59 -24.01
C GLU A 233 21.00 4.15 -24.38
N ARG A 234 21.98 4.06 -23.46
CA ARG A 234 23.36 4.48 -23.75
C ARG A 234 24.01 3.64 -24.84
N ASN A 235 23.76 2.34 -24.86
CA ASN A 235 24.30 1.47 -25.92
C ASN A 235 23.65 1.72 -27.28
N MET A 236 22.34 1.98 -27.29
CA MET A 236 21.61 2.34 -28.50
C MET A 236 22.11 3.69 -29.04
N GLN A 237 22.28 4.68 -28.16
CA GLN A 237 22.89 5.97 -28.51
C GLN A 237 24.30 5.80 -29.07
N LEU A 238 25.14 4.97 -28.46
CA LEU A 238 26.50 4.71 -28.94
C LEU A 238 26.50 4.01 -30.32
N MET A 239 25.57 3.08 -30.54
CA MET A 239 25.40 2.39 -31.82
C MET A 239 24.85 3.33 -32.90
N GLU A 240 23.91 4.20 -32.56
CA GLU A 240 23.38 5.23 -33.45
C GLU A 240 24.46 6.27 -33.80
N GLU A 241 25.26 6.69 -32.82
CA GLU A 241 26.41 7.56 -33.02
C GLU A 241 27.44 6.92 -33.97
N ALA A 242 27.77 5.63 -33.77
CA ALA A 242 28.67 4.87 -34.64
C ALA A 242 28.11 4.69 -36.08
N ASN A 243 26.81 4.48 -36.23
CA ASN A 243 26.17 4.41 -37.55
C ASN A 243 26.07 5.78 -38.23
N SER A 244 25.92 6.85 -37.46
CA SER A 244 25.83 8.22 -37.96
C SER A 244 27.18 8.83 -38.33
N SER A 245 28.27 8.40 -37.68
CA SER A 245 29.62 8.90 -37.91
C SER A 245 30.28 8.34 -39.17
N TRP A 246 29.96 7.11 -39.58
CA TRP A 246 30.44 6.54 -40.85
C TRP A 246 29.73 7.16 -42.07
N TYR A 247 28.44 7.49 -41.98
CA TYR A 247 27.67 7.95 -43.14
C TYR A 247 27.89 9.43 -43.53
N LYS A 248 28.47 10.24 -42.64
CA LYS A 248 28.73 11.67 -42.92
C LYS A 248 30.10 11.95 -43.55
N ASP A 249 31.06 11.02 -43.44
CA ASP A 249 32.40 11.19 -44.04
C ASP A 249 32.48 10.76 -45.50
N ASN A 250 31.50 9.97 -45.98
CA ASN A 250 31.56 9.34 -47.30
C ASN A 250 30.78 10.08 -48.40
N GLN A 251 30.41 11.34 -48.17
CA GLN A 251 29.86 12.21 -49.22
C GLN A 251 30.97 13.01 -49.92
N LYS A 252 32.15 12.42 -50.13
CA LYS A 252 33.11 12.89 -51.16
C LYS A 252 32.47 12.65 -52.52
N SER A 253 31.93 13.73 -53.09
CA SER A 253 31.30 13.75 -54.39
C SER A 253 32.37 13.69 -55.48
N ARG A 254 32.43 12.55 -56.18
CA ARG A 254 32.82 12.36 -57.60
C ARG A 254 34.25 12.79 -58.04
N PRO A 255 35.03 11.90 -58.71
CA PRO A 255 36.39 12.20 -59.12
C PRO A 255 36.41 13.16 -60.32
N GLY A 256 37.02 14.32 -60.13
CA GLY A 256 37.24 15.31 -61.17
C GLY A 256 37.28 16.72 -60.61
N GLU A 257 38.28 17.03 -59.78
CA GLU A 257 38.73 18.39 -59.49
C GLU A 257 40.13 18.30 -58.86
N GLU A 258 41.02 19.16 -59.32
CA GLU A 258 42.48 19.15 -59.16
C GLU A 258 42.92 19.61 -57.76
N GLU A 259 42.48 18.94 -56.69
CA GLU A 259 42.72 19.37 -55.30
C GLU A 259 43.18 18.23 -54.35
N ASP A 260 43.91 17.24 -54.85
CA ASP A 260 44.41 16.11 -54.05
C ASP A 260 45.94 16.17 -53.76
N GLU A 261 46.59 17.33 -53.94
CA GLU A 261 48.01 17.50 -53.53
C GLU A 261 48.13 18.03 -52.08
N GLU A 262 47.29 18.99 -51.65
CA GLU A 262 47.39 19.59 -50.31
C GLU A 262 46.91 18.66 -49.17
N GLU A 263 45.89 17.82 -49.40
CA GLU A 263 45.39 16.89 -48.37
C GLU A 263 46.35 15.71 -48.14
N ASP A 264 47.05 15.26 -49.21
CA ASP A 264 48.09 14.24 -49.12
C ASP A 264 49.38 14.79 -48.48
N ASP A 265 49.74 16.05 -48.75
CA ASP A 265 50.83 16.74 -48.05
C ASP A 265 50.53 16.91 -46.55
N ALA A 266 49.32 17.32 -46.17
CA ALA A 266 48.93 17.43 -44.77
C ALA A 266 48.87 16.06 -44.06
N ALA A 267 48.50 14.99 -44.77
CA ALA A 267 48.56 13.63 -44.26
C ALA A 267 50.01 13.16 -44.08
N GLN A 268 50.90 13.48 -45.03
CA GLN A 268 52.33 13.20 -44.92
C GLN A 268 52.99 13.99 -43.80
N GLU A 269 52.64 15.27 -43.59
CA GLU A 269 53.14 16.06 -42.46
C GLU A 269 52.67 15.49 -41.12
N LYS A 270 51.41 15.06 -41.00
CA LYS A 270 50.91 14.39 -39.79
C LYS A 270 51.60 13.05 -39.56
N ALA A 271 51.87 12.28 -40.61
CA ALA A 271 52.61 11.03 -40.51
C ALA A 271 54.07 11.27 -40.09
N ARG A 272 54.75 12.27 -40.68
CA ARG A 272 56.09 12.70 -40.27
C ARG A 272 56.11 13.18 -38.83
N ALA A 273 55.17 14.03 -38.42
CA ALA A 273 55.06 14.52 -37.06
C ALA A 273 54.79 13.38 -36.05
N TRP A 274 54.05 12.35 -36.47
CA TRP A 274 53.84 11.17 -35.65
C TRP A 274 55.11 10.33 -35.53
N ASP A 275 55.87 10.16 -36.61
CA ASP A 275 57.17 9.47 -36.60
C ASP A 275 58.21 10.23 -35.75
N ASP A 276 58.32 11.55 -35.93
CA ASP A 276 59.16 12.43 -35.11
C ASP A 276 58.80 12.31 -33.62
N TRP A 277 57.51 12.27 -33.28
CA TRP A 277 57.06 12.04 -31.91
C TRP A 277 57.45 10.65 -31.39
N LYS A 278 57.42 9.60 -32.22
CA LYS A 278 57.83 8.24 -31.82
C LYS A 278 59.34 8.16 -31.57
N ASP A 279 60.12 8.89 -32.36
CA ASP A 279 61.57 9.02 -32.20
C ASP A 279 61.94 9.81 -30.93
N ASP A 280 61.23 10.90 -30.65
CA ASP A 280 61.36 11.68 -29.41
C ASP A 280 60.86 10.92 -28.17
N ASN A 281 59.97 9.93 -28.35
CA ASN A 281 59.38 9.12 -27.29
C ASN A 281 59.76 7.63 -27.43
N PRO A 282 61.05 7.28 -27.31
CA PRO A 282 61.52 5.92 -27.46
C PRO A 282 60.85 5.01 -26.43
N ARG A 283 60.31 3.88 -26.91
CA ARG A 283 59.63 2.88 -26.05
C ARG A 283 60.46 2.59 -24.80
N GLY A 284 59.84 2.76 -23.64
CA GLY A 284 60.50 2.57 -22.35
C GLY A 284 61.26 3.78 -21.81
N ALA A 285 61.10 5.00 -22.36
CA ALA A 285 61.61 6.26 -21.79
C ALA A 285 61.34 6.44 -20.29
N GLY A 286 60.18 6.01 -19.81
CA GLY A 286 59.85 6.02 -18.39
C GLY A 286 60.59 4.95 -17.54
N ASN A 287 61.13 3.90 -18.15
CA ASN A 287 61.78 2.79 -17.47
C ASN A 287 63.32 2.80 -17.56
N LYS A 288 63.93 3.67 -18.38
CA LYS A 288 65.40 3.73 -18.54
C LYS A 288 66.13 4.31 -17.32
N LYS A 289 65.44 5.01 -16.41
CA LYS A 289 66.02 5.50 -15.14
C LYS A 289 65.96 4.49 -14.00
N LEU A 290 65.34 3.32 -14.23
CA LEU A 290 65.11 2.28 -13.21
C LEU A 290 65.87 0.98 -13.48
N THR A 291 66.76 0.94 -14.48
CA THR A 291 67.73 -0.14 -14.65
C THR A 291 69.14 0.39 -14.50
N PRO A 292 69.81 0.22 -13.34
CA PRO A 292 71.24 0.37 -13.24
C PRO A 292 71.93 -0.63 -14.17
N CYS A 293 72.69 -0.13 -15.16
CA CYS A 293 73.76 -0.91 -15.76
C CYS A 293 74.85 -1.14 -14.71
N GLY A 294 75.15 -2.41 -14.46
CA GLY A 294 76.53 -2.89 -14.55
C GLY A 294 76.78 -3.33 -15.99
#